data_AF-A0A556CBN6-F1
#
_entry.id   AF-A0A556CBN6-F1
#
_cell.length_a   1.000
_cell.length_b   1.000
_cell.length_c   1.000
_cell.angle_alpha   90.00
_cell.angle_beta   90.00
_cell.angle_gamma   90.00
#
_symmetry.space_group_name_H-M   'P 1'
#
loop_
_entity.id
_entity.type
_entity.pdbx_description
1 polymer ?
#
loop_
_entity_poly.entity_id
_entity_poly.type
_entity_poly.pdbx_seq_one_letter_code
_entity_poly.pdbx_strand_id
1 'polypeptide(L)'
;MVGKSLANGLMAAEGEQLRLIYALVMETGIFSMIANKTKDFFDKDVDHSKQQLDLEIAKLRNIDDNTLRLQLFLYMTKEFDLAGSHYNTSYEIENKCGEILQKAHVFQMKKDKGYSAFVSRNEHLTIDNQLALYQMQKIFESIGGELKNLTADQEEHFANQIEQFIESLPIEQQEKIKDKLNIDAITNATIKKLIATQGSAVLLAVIVEIAGFAAYTTLTSLIAGTASLIGLTLPFGAYITATSALSVLTGPVGFILVAGLSSMMMLTQSKKVKRTLLQMGIVQFMLPVFLGDSKVYEYDTFIQEWSRYYNEQTKLLHVISNNKKECVMITQQLKTNKESIVYCDNQLTESTSTYNNIVNQLIHSLILVSEDEKTDSFKQKSMKIANLEIEVRNKEESIRKNKQVDSFWGKVSGMLSNVSYESDISKIKKQIHELKREQAIEVISIRPIMLNKMCNEAHFVMEEKRKVIEKLTKLKEQKREIEKNLSAVNSMLYQKQDELRTLQKEVYGLGDIV
;
A
#
# COMPACT_ATOMS: atom_id res chain seq x y z
N MET A 1 -29.67 -8.79 -14.19
CA MET A 1 -28.97 -8.53 -12.92
C MET A 1 -28.91 -7.02 -12.69
N VAL A 2 -29.02 -6.57 -11.44
CA VAL A 2 -29.13 -5.14 -11.08
C VAL A 2 -27.92 -4.31 -11.55
N GLY A 3 -26.75 -4.91 -11.77
CA GLY A 3 -25.55 -4.23 -12.26
C GLY A 3 -25.22 -4.37 -13.74
N LYS A 4 -26.02 -5.11 -14.52
CA LYS A 4 -25.70 -5.44 -15.91
C LYS A 4 -25.62 -4.19 -16.79
N SER A 5 -26.53 -3.22 -16.60
CA SER A 5 -26.57 -1.97 -17.38
C SER A 5 -25.30 -1.14 -17.21
N LEU A 6 -24.79 -1.02 -15.97
CA LEU A 6 -23.54 -0.31 -15.70
C LEU A 6 -22.32 -1.08 -16.22
N ALA A 7 -22.29 -2.39 -16.03
CA ALA A 7 -21.17 -3.22 -16.51
C ALA A 7 -21.06 -3.18 -18.05
N ASN A 8 -22.17 -3.39 -18.74
CA ASN A 8 -22.26 -3.25 -20.20
C ASN A 8 -21.89 -1.84 -20.65
N GLY A 9 -22.36 -0.82 -19.94
CA GLY A 9 -22.06 0.58 -20.23
C GLY A 9 -20.57 0.92 -20.14
N LEU A 10 -19.90 0.35 -19.15
CA LEU A 10 -18.46 0.47 -19.00
C LEU A 10 -17.71 -0.23 -20.14
N MET A 11 -18.16 -1.42 -20.57
CA MET A 11 -17.57 -2.14 -21.71
C MET A 11 -17.85 -1.43 -23.04
N ALA A 12 -19.00 -0.77 -23.18
CA ALA A 12 -19.40 -0.02 -24.36
C ALA A 12 -18.59 1.28 -24.55
N ALA A 13 -18.10 1.88 -23.46
CA ALA A 13 -17.40 3.15 -23.52
C ALA A 13 -16.00 2.98 -24.10
N GLU A 14 -15.69 3.73 -25.16
CA GLU A 14 -14.42 3.69 -25.87
C GLU A 14 -14.00 5.08 -26.36
N GLY A 15 -12.74 5.21 -26.78
CA GLY A 15 -12.23 6.39 -27.46
C GLY A 15 -12.35 7.68 -26.65
N GLU A 16 -12.78 8.75 -27.30
CA GLU A 16 -12.86 10.08 -26.70
C GLU A 16 -13.93 10.17 -25.60
N GLN A 17 -15.04 9.43 -25.73
CA GLN A 17 -16.11 9.39 -24.72
C GLN A 17 -15.62 8.81 -23.39
N LEU A 18 -14.88 7.69 -23.44
CA LEU A 18 -14.31 7.07 -22.24
C LEU A 18 -13.32 8.02 -21.55
N ARG A 19 -12.44 8.68 -22.32
CA ARG A 19 -11.44 9.62 -21.80
C ARG A 19 -12.08 10.86 -21.18
N LEU A 20 -13.17 11.35 -21.78
CA LEU A 20 -13.96 12.44 -21.24
C LEU A 20 -14.58 12.06 -19.88
N ILE A 21 -15.25 10.90 -19.80
CA ILE A 21 -15.83 10.44 -18.52
C ILE A 21 -14.72 10.22 -17.49
N TYR A 22 -13.59 9.65 -17.90
CA TYR A 22 -12.43 9.46 -17.04
C TYR A 22 -11.94 10.79 -16.47
N ALA A 23 -11.67 11.78 -17.32
CA ALA A 23 -11.19 13.08 -16.91
C ALA A 23 -12.15 13.72 -15.90
N LEU A 24 -13.45 13.72 -16.20
CA LEU A 24 -14.45 14.30 -15.30
C LEU A 24 -14.53 13.61 -13.93
N VAL A 25 -14.39 12.29 -13.89
CA VAL A 25 -14.55 11.51 -12.65
C VAL A 25 -13.27 11.53 -11.81
N MET A 26 -12.11 11.50 -12.46
CA MET A 26 -10.81 11.26 -11.84
C MET A 26 -9.99 12.54 -11.63
N GLU A 27 -10.08 13.54 -12.53
CA GLU A 27 -9.18 14.69 -12.52
C GLU A 27 -9.63 15.80 -11.58
N THR A 28 -8.77 16.12 -10.61
CA THR A 28 -9.13 17.08 -9.55
C THR A 28 -9.08 18.54 -10.00
N GLY A 29 -8.29 18.85 -11.03
CA GLY A 29 -8.20 20.20 -11.61
C GLY A 29 -9.53 20.69 -12.17
N ILE A 30 -10.32 19.79 -12.76
CA ILE A 30 -11.65 20.09 -13.31
C ILE A 30 -12.62 20.54 -12.20
N PHE A 31 -12.48 20.02 -10.97
CA PHE A 31 -13.32 20.46 -9.85
C PHE A 31 -13.11 21.94 -9.51
N SER A 32 -11.86 22.40 -9.55
CA SER A 32 -11.51 23.80 -9.27
C SER A 32 -12.00 24.75 -10.37
N MET A 33 -12.02 24.28 -11.61
CA MET A 33 -12.50 24.99 -12.79
C MET A 33 -14.02 25.19 -12.74
N ILE A 34 -14.76 24.12 -12.45
CA ILE A 34 -16.22 24.14 -12.27
C ILE A 34 -16.61 25.10 -11.14
N ALA A 35 -15.93 25.02 -9.99
CA ALA A 35 -16.24 25.86 -8.82
C ALA A 35 -15.99 27.37 -9.03
N ASN A 36 -14.98 27.74 -9.81
CA ASN A 36 -14.52 29.13 -9.90
C ASN A 36 -15.23 29.97 -10.99
N LYS A 37 -16.03 29.38 -11.88
CA LYS A 37 -16.55 30.06 -13.10
C LYS A 37 -18.04 29.83 -13.36
N THR A 38 -18.89 30.08 -12.37
CA THR A 38 -20.36 30.10 -12.55
C THR A 38 -20.88 31.25 -13.43
N LYS A 39 -20.01 32.19 -13.87
CA LYS A 39 -20.38 33.30 -14.78
C LYS A 39 -19.82 33.19 -16.20
N ASP A 40 -18.62 32.64 -16.38
CA ASP A 40 -17.90 32.70 -17.68
C ASP A 40 -18.30 31.61 -18.68
N PHE A 41 -18.98 30.53 -18.25
CA PHE A 41 -19.46 29.50 -19.19
C PHE A 41 -20.53 30.03 -20.17
N PHE A 42 -21.06 31.23 -19.90
CA PHE A 42 -22.04 31.94 -20.69
C PHE A 42 -21.45 33.09 -21.51
N ASP A 43 -20.14 33.38 -21.38
CA ASP A 43 -19.51 34.50 -22.08
C ASP A 43 -18.84 34.01 -23.37
N LYS A 44 -19.13 34.68 -24.49
CA LYS A 44 -18.88 34.18 -25.84
C LYS A 44 -17.42 34.21 -26.28
N ASP A 45 -16.51 34.79 -25.49
CA ASP A 45 -15.21 35.19 -26.03
C ASP A 45 -14.00 34.27 -25.74
N VAL A 46 -13.89 33.50 -24.66
CA VAL A 46 -12.85 32.42 -24.56
C VAL A 46 -13.21 31.36 -23.51
N ASP A 47 -13.54 30.15 -23.95
CA ASP A 47 -13.86 29.02 -23.06
C ASP A 47 -12.60 28.28 -22.56
N HIS A 48 -11.90 28.89 -21.61
CA HIS A 48 -10.71 28.31 -20.96
C HIS A 48 -10.98 26.96 -20.28
N SER A 49 -12.23 26.72 -19.88
CA SER A 49 -12.64 25.49 -19.21
C SER A 49 -12.64 24.29 -20.17
N LYS A 50 -13.16 24.51 -21.37
CA LYS A 50 -13.11 23.54 -22.46
C LYS A 50 -11.67 23.24 -22.88
N GLN A 51 -10.83 24.26 -23.02
CA GLN A 51 -9.41 24.06 -23.37
C GLN A 51 -8.66 23.19 -22.36
N GLN A 52 -8.92 23.38 -21.06
CA GLN A 52 -8.27 22.58 -20.02
C GLN A 52 -8.80 21.12 -20.00
N LEU A 53 -10.10 20.92 -20.20
CA LEU A 53 -10.69 19.59 -20.34
C LEU A 53 -10.12 18.86 -21.58
N ASP A 54 -10.01 19.54 -22.71
CA ASP A 54 -9.42 19.00 -23.94
C ASP A 54 -7.94 18.62 -23.72
N LEU A 55 -7.20 19.39 -22.91
CA LEU A 55 -5.83 19.04 -22.51
C LEU A 55 -5.78 17.77 -21.65
N GLU A 56 -6.66 17.62 -20.66
CA GLU A 56 -6.71 16.40 -19.85
C GLU A 56 -7.11 15.18 -20.70
N ILE A 57 -8.08 15.31 -21.60
CA ILE A 57 -8.45 14.26 -22.55
C ILE A 57 -7.28 13.92 -23.47
N ALA A 58 -6.53 14.92 -23.94
CA ALA A 58 -5.37 14.73 -24.80
C ALA A 58 -4.26 13.92 -24.10
N LYS A 59 -4.04 14.10 -22.79
CA LYS A 59 -3.08 13.29 -22.01
C LYS A 59 -3.44 11.80 -22.01
N LEU A 60 -4.73 11.48 -22.10
CA LEU A 60 -5.23 10.10 -22.04
C LEU A 60 -5.24 9.41 -23.41
N ARG A 61 -4.95 10.10 -24.52
CA ARG A 61 -5.07 9.57 -25.90
C ARG A 61 -4.27 8.28 -26.14
N ASN A 62 -3.12 8.13 -25.49
CA ASN A 62 -2.22 6.98 -25.67
C ASN A 62 -2.41 5.87 -24.62
N ILE A 63 -3.36 6.02 -23.69
CA ILE A 63 -3.66 5.00 -22.68
C ILE A 63 -4.70 4.03 -23.26
N ASP A 64 -4.51 2.73 -23.04
CA ASP A 64 -5.47 1.70 -23.48
C ASP A 64 -6.84 1.85 -22.80
N ASP A 65 -7.91 1.62 -23.57
CA ASP A 65 -9.28 1.79 -23.08
C ASP A 65 -9.60 0.81 -21.95
N ASN A 66 -9.08 -0.42 -21.96
CA ASN A 66 -9.33 -1.38 -20.87
C ASN A 66 -8.64 -0.97 -19.58
N THR A 67 -7.45 -0.36 -19.66
CA THR A 67 -6.79 0.23 -18.50
C THR A 67 -7.64 1.34 -17.89
N LEU A 68 -8.20 2.24 -18.70
CA LEU A 68 -9.08 3.32 -18.22
C LEU A 68 -10.39 2.77 -17.62
N ARG A 69 -11.02 1.78 -18.28
CA ARG A 69 -12.22 1.10 -17.77
C ARG A 69 -11.97 0.45 -16.40
N LEU A 70 -10.85 -0.26 -16.25
CA LEU A 70 -10.49 -0.91 -14.99
C LEU A 70 -10.24 0.12 -13.90
N GLN A 71 -9.48 1.19 -14.18
CA GLN A 71 -9.22 2.25 -13.21
C GLN A 71 -10.51 2.92 -12.73
N LEU A 72 -11.45 3.21 -13.64
CA LEU A 72 -12.74 3.77 -13.28
C LEU A 72 -13.60 2.80 -12.46
N PHE A 73 -13.61 1.52 -12.83
CA PHE A 73 -14.30 0.49 -12.06
C PHE A 73 -13.78 0.38 -10.63
N LEU A 74 -12.46 0.32 -10.46
CA LEU A 74 -11.83 0.26 -9.15
C LEU A 74 -12.02 1.57 -8.37
N TYR A 75 -12.03 2.72 -9.05
CA TYR A 75 -12.33 4.00 -8.42
C TYR A 75 -13.78 4.09 -7.93
N MET A 76 -14.76 3.65 -8.73
CA MET A 76 -16.16 3.54 -8.29
C MET A 76 -16.28 2.66 -7.05
N THR A 77 -15.60 1.51 -7.06
CA THR A 77 -15.56 0.57 -5.93
C THR A 77 -14.99 1.24 -4.68
N LYS A 78 -13.89 1.98 -4.84
CA LYS A 78 -13.22 2.73 -3.76
C LYS A 78 -14.07 3.84 -3.18
N GLU A 79 -14.65 4.70 -4.02
CA GLU A 79 -15.39 5.87 -3.55
C GLU A 79 -16.67 5.50 -2.79
N PHE A 80 -17.21 4.30 -3.02
CA PHE A 80 -18.33 3.74 -2.27
C PHE A 80 -17.92 2.78 -1.13
N ASP A 81 -16.63 2.71 -0.82
CA ASP A 81 -16.08 1.90 0.27
C ASP A 81 -16.48 0.42 0.15
N LEU A 82 -16.47 -0.12 -1.07
CA LEU A 82 -16.78 -1.53 -1.37
C LEU A 82 -15.49 -2.36 -1.37
N ALA A 83 -15.57 -3.59 -0.87
CA ALA A 83 -14.45 -4.54 -0.92
C ALA A 83 -14.20 -5.02 -2.35
N GLY A 84 -12.93 -5.28 -2.66
CA GLY A 84 -12.48 -5.92 -3.88
C GLY A 84 -12.98 -7.36 -4.03
N SER A 85 -12.86 -7.92 -5.23
CA SER A 85 -13.22 -9.31 -5.54
C SER A 85 -12.39 -9.82 -6.72
N HIS A 86 -12.50 -11.11 -7.04
CA HIS A 86 -11.66 -11.74 -8.05
C HIS A 86 -11.91 -11.26 -9.48
N TYR A 87 -13.06 -10.67 -9.80
CA TYR A 87 -13.40 -10.11 -11.14
C TYR A 87 -12.94 -10.96 -12.34
N ASN A 88 -12.99 -12.28 -12.20
CA ASN A 88 -12.54 -13.24 -13.22
C ASN A 88 -13.67 -13.67 -14.16
N THR A 89 -14.89 -13.23 -13.86
CA THR A 89 -16.10 -13.56 -14.61
C THR A 89 -16.95 -12.33 -14.81
N SER A 90 -17.74 -12.30 -15.89
CA SER A 90 -18.74 -11.26 -16.12
C SER A 90 -19.73 -11.16 -14.95
N TYR A 91 -20.12 -12.30 -14.36
CA TYR A 91 -21.00 -12.34 -13.19
C TYR A 91 -20.45 -11.53 -12.00
N GLU A 92 -19.18 -11.70 -11.66
CA GLU A 92 -18.56 -10.97 -10.53
C GLU A 92 -18.50 -9.46 -10.80
N ILE A 93 -18.20 -9.08 -12.04
CA ILE A 93 -18.16 -7.69 -12.49
C ILE A 93 -19.56 -7.08 -12.44
N GLU A 94 -20.56 -7.75 -13.01
CA GLU A 94 -21.96 -7.33 -12.98
C GLU A 94 -22.48 -7.22 -11.54
N ASN A 95 -22.13 -8.17 -10.67
CA ASN A 95 -22.54 -8.11 -9.27
C ASN A 95 -21.93 -6.91 -8.55
N LYS A 96 -20.63 -6.64 -8.77
CA LYS A 96 -19.96 -5.47 -8.19
C LYS A 96 -20.53 -4.15 -8.72
N CYS A 97 -20.85 -4.07 -10.01
CA CYS A 97 -21.58 -2.94 -10.59
C CYS A 97 -22.97 -2.76 -9.93
N GLY A 98 -23.63 -3.86 -9.55
CA GLY A 98 -24.90 -3.81 -8.81
C GLY A 98 -24.74 -3.19 -7.42
N GLU A 99 -23.69 -3.56 -6.68
CA GLU A 99 -23.35 -2.94 -5.39
C GLU A 99 -23.05 -1.44 -5.55
N ILE A 100 -22.29 -1.06 -6.59
CA ILE A 100 -21.98 0.34 -6.92
C ILE A 100 -23.28 1.12 -7.18
N LEU A 101 -24.19 0.58 -8.00
CA LEU A 101 -25.47 1.23 -8.30
C LEU A 101 -26.33 1.40 -7.06
N GLN A 102 -26.40 0.39 -6.19
CA GLN A 102 -27.15 0.49 -4.95
C GLN A 102 -26.58 1.59 -4.03
N LYS A 103 -25.25 1.68 -3.91
CA LYS A 103 -24.59 2.75 -3.14
C LYS A 103 -24.82 4.12 -3.76
N ALA A 104 -24.74 4.24 -5.09
CA ALA A 104 -25.01 5.47 -5.82
C ALA A 104 -26.47 5.93 -5.64
N HIS A 105 -27.43 4.99 -5.70
CA HIS A 105 -28.85 5.23 -5.47
C HIS A 105 -29.12 5.75 -4.05
N VAL A 106 -28.61 5.07 -3.03
CA VAL A 106 -28.75 5.48 -1.63
C VAL A 106 -28.11 6.85 -1.38
N PHE A 107 -26.95 7.12 -1.99
CA PHE A 107 -26.31 8.43 -1.89
C PHE A 107 -27.18 9.51 -2.54
N GLN A 108 -27.76 9.27 -3.71
CA GLN A 108 -28.63 10.22 -4.40
C GLN A 108 -29.90 10.51 -3.58
N MET A 109 -30.58 9.49 -3.05
CA MET A 109 -31.78 9.67 -2.22
C MET A 109 -31.52 10.55 -0.99
N LYS A 110 -30.37 10.37 -0.34
CA LYS A 110 -30.00 11.17 0.84
C LYS A 110 -29.70 12.62 0.50
N LYS A 111 -29.17 12.86 -0.70
CA LYS A 111 -28.64 14.16 -1.10
C LYS A 111 -29.68 15.03 -1.82
N ASP A 112 -30.54 14.41 -2.61
CA ASP A 112 -31.47 15.09 -3.51
C ASP A 112 -32.92 14.71 -3.19
N LYS A 113 -33.63 15.65 -2.57
CA LYS A 113 -35.06 15.47 -2.24
C LYS A 113 -35.91 15.29 -3.50
N GLY A 114 -35.54 15.94 -4.61
CA GLY A 114 -36.22 15.79 -5.89
C GLY A 114 -36.08 14.38 -6.43
N TYR A 115 -34.89 13.79 -6.30
CA TYR A 115 -34.67 12.38 -6.63
C TYR A 115 -35.47 11.45 -5.72
N SER A 116 -35.47 11.69 -4.40
CA SER A 116 -36.26 10.87 -3.47
C SER A 116 -37.75 10.89 -3.81
N ALA A 117 -38.29 12.06 -4.16
CA ALA A 117 -39.69 12.18 -4.59
C ALA A 117 -39.94 11.49 -5.94
N PHE A 118 -38.98 11.57 -6.88
CA PHE A 118 -39.04 10.86 -8.14
C PHE A 118 -39.07 9.34 -7.93
N VAL A 119 -38.21 8.80 -7.07
CA VAL A 119 -38.16 7.36 -6.74
C VAL A 119 -39.48 6.90 -6.14
N SER A 120 -40.06 7.62 -5.18
CA SER A 120 -41.36 7.27 -4.57
C SER A 120 -42.52 7.24 -5.58
N ARG A 121 -42.47 8.04 -6.65
CA ARG A 121 -43.47 7.99 -7.73
C ARG A 121 -43.21 6.88 -8.74
N ASN A 122 -41.98 6.35 -8.78
CA ASN A 122 -41.49 5.43 -9.78
C ASN A 122 -40.92 4.14 -9.15
N GLU A 123 -41.55 3.64 -8.07
CA GLU A 123 -41.08 2.44 -7.34
C GLU A 123 -41.09 1.17 -8.19
N HIS A 124 -41.91 1.14 -9.24
CA HIS A 124 -41.98 0.03 -10.21
C HIS A 124 -40.76 -0.04 -11.13
N LEU A 125 -39.97 1.04 -11.23
CA LEU A 125 -38.75 1.07 -12.04
C LEU A 125 -37.58 0.47 -11.27
N THR A 126 -36.68 -0.18 -12.00
CA THR A 126 -35.40 -0.64 -11.47
C THR A 126 -34.48 0.53 -11.12
N ILE A 127 -33.51 0.30 -10.23
CA ILE A 127 -32.59 1.35 -9.72
C ILE A 127 -31.83 2.06 -10.85
N ASP A 128 -31.37 1.32 -11.84
CA ASP A 128 -30.66 1.83 -13.01
C ASP A 128 -31.56 2.74 -13.86
N ASN A 129 -32.81 2.34 -14.10
CA ASN A 129 -33.81 3.17 -14.77
C ASN A 129 -34.15 4.44 -13.98
N GLN A 130 -34.30 4.34 -12.65
CA GLN A 130 -34.58 5.49 -11.79
C GLN A 130 -33.45 6.54 -11.85
N LEU A 131 -32.20 6.10 -11.72
CA LEU A 131 -31.03 6.97 -11.79
C LEU A 131 -30.91 7.65 -13.15
N ALA A 132 -31.05 6.88 -14.23
CA ALA A 132 -30.86 7.41 -15.57
C ALA A 132 -32.01 8.33 -16.00
N LEU A 133 -33.27 7.96 -15.80
CA LEU A 133 -34.41 8.81 -16.17
C LEU A 133 -34.43 10.12 -15.38
N TYR A 134 -34.07 10.10 -14.10
CA TYR A 134 -33.97 11.33 -13.32
C TYR A 134 -32.86 12.24 -13.83
N GLN A 135 -31.69 11.69 -14.17
CA GLN A 135 -30.59 12.48 -14.72
C GLN A 135 -30.98 13.08 -16.08
N MET A 136 -31.68 12.32 -16.91
CA MET A 136 -32.23 12.82 -18.17
C MET A 136 -33.19 13.99 -17.94
N GLN A 137 -34.11 13.84 -16.99
CA GLN A 137 -35.01 14.92 -16.58
C GLN A 137 -34.23 16.18 -16.20
N LYS A 138 -33.17 16.05 -15.39
CA LYS A 138 -32.30 17.16 -14.98
C LYS A 138 -31.54 17.80 -16.14
N ILE A 139 -31.08 17.01 -17.10
CA ILE A 139 -30.43 17.52 -18.31
C ILE A 139 -31.42 18.37 -19.11
N PHE A 140 -32.64 17.89 -19.34
CA PHE A 140 -33.64 18.67 -20.07
C PHE A 140 -34.12 19.91 -19.30
N GLU A 141 -34.22 19.83 -17.98
CA GLU A 141 -34.47 21.02 -17.14
C GLU A 141 -33.38 22.09 -17.36
N SER A 142 -32.11 21.68 -17.48
CA SER A 142 -31.00 22.58 -17.74
C SER A 142 -31.01 23.13 -19.16
N ILE A 143 -31.33 22.32 -20.17
CA ILE A 143 -31.38 22.74 -21.58
C ILE A 143 -32.53 23.71 -21.84
N GLY A 144 -33.68 23.51 -21.19
CA GLY A 144 -34.85 24.36 -21.40
C GLY A 144 -34.63 25.83 -21.04
N GLY A 145 -33.61 26.14 -20.23
CA GLY A 145 -33.17 27.52 -20.01
C GLY A 145 -32.62 28.20 -21.27
N GLU A 146 -31.86 27.47 -22.09
CA GLU A 146 -31.25 27.97 -23.34
C GLU A 146 -32.28 28.17 -24.45
N LEU A 147 -33.31 27.34 -24.45
CA LEU A 147 -34.42 27.42 -25.41
C LEU A 147 -35.29 28.67 -25.21
N LYS A 148 -35.06 29.49 -24.18
CA LYS A 148 -35.72 30.81 -24.03
C LYS A 148 -35.25 31.84 -25.05
N ASN A 149 -34.11 31.61 -25.71
CA ASN A 149 -33.52 32.53 -26.68
C ASN A 149 -33.97 32.24 -28.13
N LEU A 150 -34.94 31.35 -28.33
CA LEU A 150 -35.47 31.05 -29.66
C LEU A 150 -36.21 32.26 -30.23
N THR A 151 -36.07 32.46 -31.54
CA THR A 151 -36.93 33.40 -32.29
C THR A 151 -38.36 32.87 -32.39
N ALA A 152 -39.34 33.74 -32.70
CA ALA A 152 -40.74 33.34 -32.81
C ALA A 152 -40.95 32.17 -33.81
N ASP A 153 -40.25 32.18 -34.96
CA ASP A 153 -40.35 31.11 -35.96
C ASP A 153 -39.73 29.79 -35.46
N GLN A 154 -38.64 29.87 -34.68
CA GLN A 154 -38.00 28.71 -34.09
C GLN A 154 -38.81 28.12 -32.93
N GLU A 155 -39.44 28.98 -32.12
CA GLU A 155 -40.37 28.57 -31.08
C GLU A 155 -41.60 27.88 -31.69
N GLU A 156 -42.14 28.41 -32.79
CA GLU A 156 -43.24 27.80 -33.55
C GLU A 156 -42.88 26.40 -34.06
N HIS A 157 -41.72 26.28 -34.71
CA HIS A 157 -41.23 25.01 -35.23
C HIS A 157 -40.98 23.99 -34.11
N PHE A 158 -40.34 24.42 -33.02
CA PHE A 158 -40.10 23.57 -31.86
C PHE A 158 -41.41 23.10 -31.22
N ALA A 159 -42.38 23.98 -31.03
CA ALA A 159 -43.69 23.64 -30.47
C ALA A 159 -44.45 22.62 -31.35
N ASN A 160 -44.41 22.77 -32.68
CA ASN A 160 -45.00 21.81 -33.62
C ASN A 160 -44.36 20.43 -33.53
N GLN A 161 -43.03 20.37 -33.42
CA GLN A 161 -42.32 19.09 -33.29
C GLN A 161 -42.63 18.40 -31.96
N ILE A 162 -42.79 19.16 -30.87
CA ILE A 162 -43.18 18.62 -29.56
C ILE A 162 -44.63 18.13 -29.59
N GLU A 163 -45.55 18.86 -30.23
CA GLU A 163 -46.94 18.43 -30.43
C GLU A 163 -47.01 17.08 -31.15
N GLN A 164 -46.38 16.99 -32.33
CA GLN A 164 -46.33 15.76 -33.12
C GLN A 164 -45.70 14.61 -32.34
N PHE A 165 -44.65 14.89 -31.55
CA PHE A 165 -44.03 13.87 -30.72
C PHE A 165 -44.99 13.36 -29.64
N ILE A 166 -45.65 14.26 -28.89
CA ILE A 166 -46.58 13.85 -27.84
C ILE A 166 -47.78 13.10 -28.45
N GLU A 167 -48.32 13.55 -29.59
CA GLU A 167 -49.40 12.88 -30.31
C GLU A 167 -49.02 11.47 -30.78
N SER A 168 -47.73 11.22 -31.03
CA SER A 168 -47.23 9.89 -31.39
C SER A 168 -47.15 8.91 -30.21
N LEU A 169 -47.26 9.39 -28.97
CA LEU A 169 -47.21 8.55 -27.77
C LEU A 169 -48.55 7.81 -27.57
N PRO A 170 -48.56 6.66 -26.84
CA PRO A 170 -49.80 6.01 -26.42
C PRO A 170 -50.75 6.98 -25.68
N ILE A 171 -52.07 6.85 -25.91
CA ILE A 171 -53.10 7.73 -25.31
C ILE A 171 -52.96 7.85 -23.79
N GLU A 172 -52.66 6.74 -23.09
CA GLU A 172 -52.44 6.76 -21.65
C GLU A 172 -51.27 7.69 -21.23
N GLN A 173 -50.20 7.74 -22.02
CA GLN A 173 -49.08 8.64 -21.78
C GLN A 173 -49.45 10.09 -22.08
N GLN A 174 -50.24 10.33 -23.13
CA GLN A 174 -50.75 11.66 -23.47
C GLN A 174 -51.64 12.22 -22.34
N GLU A 175 -52.56 11.43 -21.79
CA GLU A 175 -53.40 11.83 -20.65
C GLU A 175 -52.55 12.16 -19.42
N LYS A 176 -51.57 11.30 -19.08
CA LYS A 176 -50.66 11.58 -17.96
C LYS A 176 -49.86 12.87 -18.15
N ILE A 177 -49.46 13.19 -19.39
CA ILE A 177 -48.75 14.43 -19.71
C ILE A 177 -49.68 15.63 -19.50
N LYS A 178 -50.92 15.55 -19.99
CA LYS A 178 -51.96 16.59 -19.82
C LYS A 178 -52.24 16.85 -18.34
N ASP A 179 -52.46 15.80 -17.56
CA ASP A 179 -52.70 15.89 -16.12
C ASP A 179 -51.53 16.55 -15.38
N LYS A 180 -50.29 16.14 -15.68
CA LYS A 180 -49.10 16.69 -15.00
C LYS A 180 -48.81 18.15 -15.35
N LEU A 181 -49.06 18.54 -16.60
CA LEU A 181 -48.86 19.91 -17.05
C LEU A 181 -50.06 20.81 -16.76
N ASN A 182 -51.16 20.22 -16.27
CA ASN A 182 -52.44 20.86 -16.00
C ASN A 182 -52.97 21.61 -17.24
N ILE A 183 -53.08 20.87 -18.36
CA ILE A 183 -53.57 21.36 -19.65
C ILE A 183 -54.71 20.52 -20.20
N ASP A 184 -55.66 21.18 -20.87
CA ASP A 184 -56.85 20.50 -21.40
C ASP A 184 -56.59 19.79 -22.75
N ALA A 185 -55.65 20.31 -23.55
CA ALA A 185 -55.30 19.77 -24.87
C ALA A 185 -53.83 20.00 -25.22
N ILE A 186 -53.21 19.00 -25.84
CA ILE A 186 -51.87 19.09 -26.42
C ILE A 186 -52.04 19.72 -27.81
N THR A 187 -51.89 21.05 -27.89
CA THR A 187 -51.89 21.78 -29.16
C THR A 187 -50.66 22.68 -29.23
N ASN A 188 -50.25 23.08 -30.43
CA ASN A 188 -49.17 24.06 -30.61
C ASN A 188 -49.37 25.30 -29.72
N ALA A 189 -50.60 25.85 -29.69
CA ALA A 189 -50.93 27.03 -28.89
C ALA A 189 -50.77 26.78 -27.38
N THR A 190 -51.19 25.61 -26.90
CA THR A 190 -51.00 25.21 -25.50
C THR A 190 -49.52 25.01 -25.16
N ILE A 191 -48.74 24.40 -26.06
CA ILE A 191 -47.31 24.16 -25.89
C ILE A 191 -46.53 25.48 -25.84
N LYS A 192 -46.80 26.42 -26.76
CA LYS A 192 -46.19 27.77 -26.72
C LYS A 192 -46.55 28.49 -25.42
N LYS A 193 -47.81 28.43 -25.00
CA LYS A 193 -48.23 29.00 -23.71
C LYS A 193 -47.50 28.37 -22.52
N LEU A 194 -47.30 27.05 -22.51
CA LEU A 194 -46.52 26.36 -21.49
C LEU A 194 -45.04 26.77 -21.50
N ILE A 195 -44.43 26.86 -22.68
CA ILE A 195 -43.04 27.33 -22.81
C ILE A 195 -42.91 28.77 -22.28
N ALA A 196 -43.85 29.66 -22.62
CA ALA A 196 -43.83 31.05 -22.16
C ALA A 196 -44.08 31.19 -20.65
N THR A 197 -44.93 30.34 -20.06
CA THR A 197 -45.36 30.46 -18.65
C THR A 197 -44.54 29.63 -17.67
N GLN A 198 -44.20 28.39 -18.03
CA GLN A 198 -43.51 27.43 -17.18
C GLN A 198 -42.08 27.13 -17.68
N GLY A 199 -41.76 27.49 -18.93
CA GLY A 199 -40.49 27.16 -19.57
C GLY A 199 -40.50 25.79 -20.24
N SER A 200 -39.76 25.65 -21.34
CA SER A 200 -39.58 24.38 -22.07
C SER A 200 -38.93 23.29 -21.21
N ALA A 201 -38.14 23.69 -20.20
CA ALA A 201 -37.53 22.81 -19.21
C ALA A 201 -38.55 21.90 -18.51
N VAL A 202 -39.66 22.46 -18.04
CA VAL A 202 -40.71 21.74 -17.33
C VAL A 202 -41.44 20.77 -18.26
N LEU A 203 -41.75 21.23 -19.48
CA LEU A 203 -42.40 20.43 -20.51
C LEU A 203 -41.57 19.19 -20.86
N LEU A 204 -40.29 19.37 -21.22
CA LEU A 204 -39.39 18.29 -21.60
C LEU A 204 -39.17 17.29 -20.45
N ALA A 205 -39.03 17.80 -19.23
CA ALA A 205 -38.89 16.98 -18.02
C ALA A 205 -40.09 16.05 -17.81
N VAL A 206 -41.32 16.57 -17.94
CA VAL A 206 -42.54 15.78 -17.77
C VAL A 206 -42.68 14.72 -18.85
N ILE A 207 -42.37 15.05 -20.10
CA ILE A 207 -42.43 14.10 -21.22
C ILE A 207 -41.48 12.92 -20.95
N VAL A 208 -40.25 13.19 -20.51
CA VAL A 208 -39.24 12.13 -20.24
C VAL A 208 -39.62 11.29 -19.03
N GLU A 209 -40.18 11.90 -17.99
CA GLU A 209 -40.65 11.16 -16.81
C GLU A 209 -41.79 10.18 -17.18
N ILE A 210 -42.63 10.50 -18.17
CA ILE A 210 -43.77 9.66 -18.57
C ILE A 210 -43.43 8.68 -19.69
N ALA A 211 -42.74 9.13 -20.73
CA ALA A 211 -42.47 8.36 -21.94
C ALA A 211 -41.10 7.63 -21.91
N GLY A 212 -40.27 7.92 -20.91
CA GLY A 212 -39.03 7.19 -20.65
C GLY A 212 -37.92 7.41 -21.69
N PHE A 213 -37.07 6.39 -21.87
CA PHE A 213 -35.86 6.46 -22.71
C PHE A 213 -36.14 6.69 -24.20
N ALA A 214 -37.26 6.19 -24.73
CA ALA A 214 -37.65 6.43 -26.11
C ALA A 214 -37.83 7.93 -26.37
N ALA A 215 -38.49 8.64 -25.45
CA ALA A 215 -38.65 10.09 -25.55
C ALA A 215 -37.32 10.84 -25.45
N TYR A 216 -36.38 10.35 -24.65
CA TYR A 216 -35.07 10.97 -24.54
C TYR A 216 -34.37 11.07 -25.91
N THR A 217 -34.31 9.98 -26.69
CA THR A 217 -33.66 9.99 -28.01
C THR A 217 -34.31 10.98 -29.00
N THR A 218 -35.64 10.98 -29.03
CA THR A 218 -36.40 11.83 -29.95
C THR A 218 -36.28 13.29 -29.55
N LEU A 219 -36.54 13.64 -28.28
CA LEU A 219 -36.42 15.00 -27.78
C LEU A 219 -35.00 15.55 -27.92
N THR A 220 -34.00 14.71 -27.65
CA THR A 220 -32.59 15.01 -27.92
C THR A 220 -32.36 15.43 -29.36
N SER A 221 -32.90 14.68 -30.31
CA SER A 221 -32.74 14.94 -31.74
C SER A 221 -33.47 16.21 -32.17
N LEU A 222 -34.67 16.45 -31.63
CA LEU A 222 -35.44 17.67 -31.85
C LEU A 222 -34.70 18.91 -31.32
N ILE A 223 -34.15 18.83 -30.11
CA ILE A 223 -33.34 19.88 -29.51
C ILE A 223 -32.07 20.11 -30.33
N ALA A 224 -31.36 19.06 -30.73
CA ALA A 224 -30.15 19.20 -31.54
C ALA A 224 -30.44 19.86 -32.90
N GLY A 225 -31.53 19.46 -33.56
CA GLY A 225 -32.01 20.09 -34.79
C GLY A 225 -32.33 21.57 -34.57
N THR A 226 -33.07 21.91 -33.52
CA THR A 226 -33.44 23.30 -33.21
C THR A 226 -32.25 24.14 -32.75
N ALA A 227 -31.32 23.57 -31.98
CA ALA A 227 -30.10 24.21 -31.51
C ALA A 227 -29.12 24.49 -32.68
N SER A 228 -29.07 23.60 -33.67
CA SER A 228 -28.27 23.84 -34.88
C SER A 228 -28.73 25.08 -35.65
N LEU A 229 -30.03 25.41 -35.60
CA LEU A 229 -30.62 26.59 -36.24
C LEU A 229 -30.26 27.92 -35.53
N ILE A 230 -29.81 27.88 -34.27
CA ILE A 230 -29.32 29.04 -33.50
C ILE A 230 -27.78 29.08 -33.40
N GLY A 231 -27.07 28.28 -34.20
CA GLY A 231 -25.61 28.30 -34.29
C GLY A 231 -24.89 27.49 -33.18
N LEU A 232 -25.61 26.66 -32.42
CA LEU A 232 -25.03 25.73 -31.46
C LEU A 232 -24.74 24.39 -32.16
N THR A 233 -23.49 24.18 -32.58
CA THR A 233 -23.07 23.06 -33.46
C THR A 233 -22.18 21.99 -32.80
N LEU A 234 -22.23 21.77 -31.49
CA LEU A 234 -21.44 20.68 -30.89
C LEU A 234 -22.11 19.30 -31.09
N PRO A 235 -21.32 18.22 -31.26
CA PRO A 235 -21.82 16.85 -31.18
C PRO A 235 -22.52 16.62 -29.85
N PHE A 236 -23.71 16.03 -29.87
CA PHE A 236 -24.59 15.92 -28.70
C PHE A 236 -23.94 15.27 -27.47
N GLY A 237 -22.98 14.35 -27.64
CA GLY A 237 -22.21 13.77 -26.54
C GLY A 237 -21.34 14.77 -25.76
N ALA A 238 -20.86 15.82 -26.42
CA ALA A 238 -20.16 16.93 -25.78
C ALA A 238 -21.13 17.84 -25.01
N TYR A 239 -22.33 18.10 -25.57
CA TYR A 239 -23.40 18.83 -24.87
C TYR A 239 -23.89 18.07 -23.65
N ILE A 240 -24.23 16.78 -23.75
CA ILE A 240 -24.72 16.00 -22.61
C ILE A 240 -23.74 16.01 -21.45
N THR A 241 -22.45 15.93 -21.75
CA THR A 241 -21.39 15.91 -20.74
C THR A 241 -21.13 17.31 -20.15
N ALA A 242 -21.13 18.36 -20.97
CA ALA A 242 -21.05 19.74 -20.50
C ALA A 242 -22.31 20.18 -19.73
N THR A 243 -23.50 19.76 -20.16
CA THR A 243 -24.79 20.06 -19.54
C THR A 243 -25.00 19.27 -18.26
N SER A 244 -24.46 18.04 -18.13
CA SER A 244 -24.49 17.38 -16.82
C SER A 244 -23.44 17.93 -15.84
N ALA A 245 -22.31 18.47 -16.32
CA ALA A 245 -21.45 19.35 -15.51
C ALA A 245 -22.14 20.68 -15.13
N LEU A 246 -22.95 21.25 -16.03
CA LEU A 246 -23.77 22.44 -15.79
C LEU A 246 -24.92 22.16 -14.79
N SER A 247 -25.53 20.97 -14.83
CA SER A 247 -26.59 20.54 -13.88
C SER A 247 -26.08 20.41 -12.44
N VAL A 248 -24.79 20.08 -12.28
CA VAL A 248 -24.09 20.09 -10.98
C VAL A 248 -23.89 21.52 -10.48
N LEU A 249 -23.64 22.46 -11.40
CA LEU A 249 -23.47 23.89 -11.13
C LEU A 249 -24.77 24.66 -10.90
N THR A 250 -25.90 24.18 -11.43
CA THR A 250 -27.21 24.84 -11.34
C THR A 250 -28.17 24.15 -10.37
N GLY A 251 -27.89 22.91 -9.95
CA GLY A 251 -28.62 22.21 -8.89
C GLY A 251 -28.27 22.70 -7.47
N PRO A 252 -28.83 22.09 -6.40
CA PRO A 252 -28.58 22.47 -5.01
C PRO A 252 -27.10 22.45 -4.58
N VAL A 253 -26.24 21.76 -5.33
CA VAL A 253 -24.78 21.70 -5.15
C VAL A 253 -24.08 22.92 -5.74
N GLY A 254 -24.61 23.48 -6.82
CA GLY A 254 -24.22 24.79 -7.35
C GLY A 254 -24.24 25.86 -6.29
N PHE A 255 -25.30 25.88 -5.47
CA PHE A 255 -25.39 26.77 -4.30
C PHE A 255 -24.33 26.50 -3.23
N ILE A 256 -23.89 25.25 -3.05
CA ILE A 256 -22.81 24.90 -2.11
C ILE A 256 -21.44 25.37 -2.64
N LEU A 257 -21.21 25.26 -3.96
CA LEU A 257 -20.02 25.77 -4.63
C LEU A 257 -20.00 27.31 -4.69
N VAL A 258 -21.16 27.95 -4.88
CA VAL A 258 -21.33 29.41 -4.95
C VAL A 258 -21.31 30.07 -3.56
N ALA A 259 -21.81 29.40 -2.50
CA ALA A 259 -21.80 29.93 -1.14
C ALA A 259 -20.44 29.77 -0.42
N GLY A 260 -19.50 29.00 -0.98
CA GLY A 260 -18.19 28.74 -0.43
C GLY A 260 -17.15 29.84 -0.71
N LEU A 261 -17.36 31.04 -0.18
CA LEU A 261 -16.46 32.21 -0.34
C LEU A 261 -15.08 32.08 0.38
N SER A 262 -14.53 30.88 0.57
CA SER A 262 -13.13 30.74 1.03
C SER A 262 -12.47 29.46 0.52
N SER A 263 -11.29 29.63 -0.08
CA SER A 263 -10.41 28.58 -0.61
C SER A 263 -10.09 27.46 0.39
N MET A 264 -10.25 27.71 1.71
CA MET A 264 -10.01 26.75 2.78
C MET A 264 -11.11 25.67 2.91
N MET A 265 -12.37 25.97 2.53
CA MET A 265 -13.48 25.01 2.62
C MET A 265 -13.59 24.06 1.39
N MET A 266 -12.96 24.38 0.27
CA MET A 266 -12.95 23.49 -0.92
C MET A 266 -12.19 22.18 -0.67
N LEU A 267 -11.17 22.19 0.20
CA LEU A 267 -10.38 20.99 0.52
C LEU A 267 -11.23 19.94 1.27
N THR A 268 -12.14 20.36 2.14
CA THR A 268 -13.00 19.47 2.93
C THR A 268 -14.29 19.05 2.20
N GLN A 269 -14.72 19.79 1.17
CA GLN A 269 -15.90 19.46 0.35
C GLN A 269 -15.60 18.65 -0.92
N SER A 270 -14.32 18.43 -1.25
CA SER A 270 -13.85 17.66 -2.40
C SER A 270 -14.50 16.26 -2.52
N LYS A 271 -14.73 15.54 -1.42
CA LYS A 271 -15.38 14.21 -1.44
C LYS A 271 -16.83 14.25 -1.92
N LYS A 272 -17.61 15.26 -1.52
CA LYS A 272 -19.01 15.38 -1.95
C LYS A 272 -19.11 15.70 -3.44
N VAL A 273 -18.24 16.59 -3.92
CA VAL A 273 -18.15 16.92 -5.35
C VAL A 273 -17.71 15.70 -6.16
N LYS A 274 -16.65 14.99 -5.73
CA LYS A 274 -16.19 13.74 -6.35
C LYS A 274 -17.29 12.70 -6.47
N ARG A 275 -18.01 12.40 -5.38
CA ARG A 275 -19.12 11.44 -5.40
C ARG A 275 -20.25 11.89 -6.33
N THR A 276 -20.45 13.19 -6.51
CA THR A 276 -21.46 13.70 -7.46
C THR A 276 -21.04 13.49 -8.91
N LEU A 277 -19.80 13.83 -9.27
CA LEU A 277 -19.30 13.57 -10.63
C LEU A 277 -19.22 12.07 -10.92
N LEU A 278 -18.90 11.26 -9.90
CA LEU A 278 -18.96 9.80 -9.99
C LEU A 278 -20.36 9.30 -10.34
N GLN A 279 -21.41 9.80 -9.68
CA GLN A 279 -22.79 9.43 -10.00
C GLN A 279 -23.18 9.81 -11.43
N MET A 280 -22.75 10.99 -11.88
CA MET A 280 -22.95 11.41 -13.26
C MET A 280 -22.23 10.47 -14.22
N GLY A 281 -20.94 10.15 -13.97
CA GLY A 281 -20.18 9.19 -14.77
C GLY A 281 -20.85 7.82 -14.83
N ILE A 282 -21.36 7.32 -13.71
CA ILE A 282 -22.14 6.08 -13.63
C ILE A 282 -23.35 6.11 -14.56
N VAL A 283 -24.13 7.20 -14.54
CA VAL A 283 -25.27 7.35 -15.44
C VAL A 283 -24.82 7.45 -16.90
N GLN A 284 -23.77 8.22 -17.19
CA GLN A 284 -23.22 8.37 -18.55
C GLN A 284 -22.78 7.03 -19.15
N PHE A 285 -22.25 6.10 -18.34
CA PHE A 285 -21.97 4.75 -18.80
C PHE A 285 -23.23 3.96 -19.15
N MET A 286 -24.30 4.10 -18.37
CA MET A 286 -25.55 3.36 -18.62
C MET A 286 -26.32 3.88 -19.84
N LEU A 287 -26.19 5.17 -20.18
CA LEU A 287 -26.98 5.80 -21.25
C LEU A 287 -26.86 5.06 -22.60
N PRO A 288 -25.67 4.78 -23.16
CA PRO A 288 -25.56 4.01 -24.41
C PRO A 288 -26.29 2.68 -24.40
N VAL A 289 -26.34 1.98 -23.26
CA VAL A 289 -27.02 0.68 -23.13
C VAL A 289 -28.53 0.83 -23.19
N PHE A 290 -29.08 1.92 -22.65
CA PHE A 290 -30.52 2.19 -22.72
C PHE A 290 -30.98 2.77 -24.06
N LEU A 291 -30.07 3.40 -24.81
CA LEU A 291 -30.39 4.06 -26.09
C LEU A 291 -30.07 3.20 -27.32
N GLY A 292 -29.20 2.20 -27.19
CA GLY A 292 -28.79 1.32 -28.28
C GLY A 292 -29.58 0.02 -28.36
N ASP A 293 -29.49 -0.64 -29.52
CA ASP A 293 -29.94 -2.03 -29.67
C ASP A 293 -29.13 -2.95 -28.75
N SER A 294 -29.76 -4.03 -28.29
CA SER A 294 -29.18 -5.02 -27.37
C SER A 294 -27.91 -5.67 -27.94
N LYS A 295 -26.76 -5.03 -27.77
CA LYS A 295 -25.43 -5.59 -28.05
C LYS A 295 -24.98 -6.47 -26.89
N VAL A 296 -24.39 -7.61 -27.23
CA VAL A 296 -23.63 -8.42 -26.27
C VAL A 296 -22.25 -7.80 -26.16
N TYR A 297 -21.85 -7.45 -24.93
CA TYR A 297 -20.54 -6.88 -24.66
C TYR A 297 -19.60 -7.97 -24.13
N GLU A 298 -18.37 -7.99 -24.66
CA GLU A 298 -17.33 -8.92 -24.23
C GLU A 298 -16.57 -8.35 -23.02
N TYR A 299 -16.21 -9.23 -22.09
CA TYR A 299 -15.50 -8.86 -20.86
C TYR A 299 -14.04 -9.32 -20.85
N ASP A 300 -13.62 -10.11 -21.85
CA ASP A 300 -12.35 -10.83 -21.83
C ASP A 300 -11.14 -9.90 -21.71
N THR A 301 -11.13 -8.77 -22.44
CA THR A 301 -10.03 -7.80 -22.38
C THR A 301 -9.96 -7.09 -21.03
N PHE A 302 -11.10 -6.79 -20.42
CA PHE A 302 -11.17 -6.23 -19.07
C PHE A 302 -10.68 -7.24 -18.02
N ILE A 303 -11.15 -8.49 -18.12
CA ILE A 303 -10.75 -9.59 -17.24
C ILE A 303 -9.25 -9.83 -17.37
N GLN A 304 -8.68 -9.78 -18.58
CA GLN A 304 -7.24 -9.90 -18.81
C GLN A 304 -6.45 -8.79 -18.13
N GLU A 305 -6.91 -7.53 -18.22
CA GLU A 305 -6.24 -6.39 -17.58
C GLU A 305 -6.27 -6.51 -16.05
N TRP A 306 -7.39 -6.94 -15.46
CA TRP A 306 -7.47 -7.23 -14.03
C TRP A 306 -6.59 -8.44 -13.63
N SER A 307 -6.65 -9.51 -14.41
CA SER A 307 -5.88 -10.75 -14.20
C SER A 307 -4.38 -10.47 -14.19
N ARG A 308 -3.90 -9.48 -14.95
CA ARG A 308 -2.49 -9.05 -14.88
C ARG A 308 -2.09 -8.70 -13.45
N TYR A 309 -2.83 -7.82 -12.77
CA TYR A 309 -2.52 -7.40 -11.40
C TYR A 309 -2.73 -8.53 -10.39
N TYR A 310 -3.79 -9.32 -10.54
CA TYR A 310 -4.06 -10.48 -9.69
C TYR A 310 -2.96 -11.55 -9.77
N ASN A 311 -2.48 -11.83 -10.97
CA ASN A 311 -1.38 -12.78 -11.20
C ASN A 311 -0.06 -12.27 -10.62
N GLU A 312 0.25 -10.97 -10.76
CA GLU A 312 1.43 -10.38 -10.13
C GLU A 312 1.38 -10.45 -8.60
N GLN A 313 0.23 -10.16 -7.98
CA GLN A 313 0.04 -10.37 -6.53
C GLN A 313 0.26 -11.82 -6.14
N THR A 314 -0.32 -12.77 -6.88
CA THR A 314 -0.21 -14.20 -6.60
C THR A 314 1.24 -14.67 -6.67
N LYS A 315 2.01 -14.20 -7.66
CA LYS A 315 3.46 -14.45 -7.77
C LYS A 315 4.21 -13.89 -6.57
N LEU A 316 3.94 -12.63 -6.17
CA LEU A 316 4.58 -12.01 -5.01
C LEU A 316 4.28 -12.76 -3.72
N LEU A 317 3.02 -13.16 -3.49
CA LEU A 317 2.63 -13.95 -2.31
C LEU A 317 3.34 -15.30 -2.27
N HIS A 318 3.48 -15.98 -3.41
CA HIS A 318 4.21 -17.23 -3.51
C HIS A 318 5.70 -17.05 -3.15
N VAL A 319 6.35 -16.03 -3.69
CA VAL A 319 7.77 -15.71 -3.38
C VAL A 319 7.94 -15.35 -1.90
N ILE A 320 7.04 -14.53 -1.34
CA ILE A 320 7.05 -14.17 0.09
C ILE A 320 6.91 -15.43 0.97
N SER A 321 6.00 -16.34 0.61
CA SER A 321 5.79 -17.60 1.34
C SER A 321 7.04 -18.48 1.32
N ASN A 322 7.68 -18.61 0.16
CA ASN A 322 8.91 -19.38 0.02
C ASN A 322 10.07 -18.76 0.82
N ASN A 323 10.29 -17.45 0.72
CA ASN A 323 11.32 -16.75 1.49
C ASN A 323 11.09 -16.87 3.00
N LYS A 324 9.82 -16.81 3.46
CA LYS A 324 9.49 -17.04 4.88
C LYS A 324 9.87 -18.45 5.34
N LYS A 325 9.56 -19.48 4.54
CA LYS A 325 9.96 -20.87 4.85
C LYS A 325 11.48 -21.01 4.89
N GLU A 326 12.18 -20.39 3.95
CA GLU A 326 13.64 -20.39 3.91
C GLU A 326 14.25 -19.69 5.14
N CYS A 327 13.72 -18.53 5.56
CA CYS A 327 14.14 -17.87 6.80
C CYS A 327 13.98 -18.78 8.03
N VAL A 328 12.87 -19.52 8.13
CA VAL A 328 12.65 -20.47 9.24
C VAL A 328 13.70 -21.58 9.21
N MET A 329 13.96 -22.17 8.04
CA MET A 329 14.99 -23.20 7.88
C MET A 329 16.40 -22.71 8.25
N ILE A 330 16.81 -21.54 7.72
CA ILE A 330 18.12 -20.95 7.99
C ILE A 330 18.25 -20.58 9.48
N THR A 331 17.19 -20.06 10.09
CA THR A 331 17.17 -19.74 11.53
C THR A 331 17.36 -21.00 12.39
N GLN A 332 16.73 -22.12 12.00
CA GLN A 332 16.91 -23.39 12.67
C GLN A 332 18.34 -23.93 12.50
N GLN A 333 18.92 -23.84 11.31
CA GLN A 333 20.32 -24.19 11.07
C GLN A 333 21.27 -23.33 11.93
N LEU A 334 21.01 -22.02 12.01
CA LEU A 334 21.79 -21.10 12.84
C LEU A 334 21.73 -21.48 14.33
N LYS A 335 20.55 -21.88 14.81
CA LYS A 335 20.36 -22.35 16.18
C LYS A 335 21.20 -23.60 16.46
N THR A 336 21.09 -24.63 15.63
CA THR A 336 21.86 -25.87 15.78
C THR A 336 23.37 -25.64 15.70
N ASN A 337 23.82 -24.73 14.82
CA ASN A 337 25.24 -24.36 14.74
C ASN A 337 25.70 -23.65 16.03
N LYS A 338 24.90 -22.69 16.55
CA LYS A 338 25.20 -22.02 17.83
C LYS A 338 25.29 -23.01 19.00
N GLU A 339 24.39 -23.98 19.08
CA GLU A 339 24.44 -25.05 20.09
C GLU A 339 25.73 -25.89 19.97
N SER A 340 26.14 -26.20 18.73
CA SER A 340 27.39 -26.93 18.47
C SER A 340 28.64 -26.14 18.84
N ILE A 341 28.62 -24.81 18.65
CA ILE A 341 29.69 -23.91 19.09
C ILE A 341 29.80 -23.92 20.61
N VAL A 342 28.68 -23.74 21.33
CA VAL A 342 28.64 -23.78 22.80
C VAL A 342 29.19 -25.10 23.34
N TYR A 343 28.81 -26.22 22.70
CA TYR A 343 29.33 -27.54 23.05
C TYR A 343 30.86 -27.62 22.89
N CYS A 344 31.42 -27.12 21.79
CA CYS A 344 32.87 -27.10 21.58
C CYS A 344 33.61 -26.15 22.54
N ASP A 345 33.02 -24.99 22.85
CA ASP A 345 33.59 -24.05 23.83
C ASP A 345 33.63 -24.67 25.25
N ASN A 346 32.61 -25.44 25.63
CA ASN A 346 32.60 -26.20 26.89
C ASN A 346 33.70 -27.27 26.93
N GLN A 347 33.84 -28.07 25.86
CA GLN A 347 34.92 -29.06 25.76
C GLN A 347 36.32 -28.41 25.81
N LEU A 348 36.48 -27.24 25.18
CA LEU A 348 37.73 -26.50 25.19
C LEU A 348 38.08 -26.00 26.60
N THR A 349 37.08 -25.57 27.36
CA THR A 349 37.22 -25.12 28.75
C THR A 349 37.63 -26.29 29.65
N GLU A 350 36.95 -27.42 29.54
CA GLU A 350 37.25 -28.65 30.29
C GLU A 350 38.66 -29.18 29.98
N SER A 351 39.02 -29.27 28.69
CA SER A 351 40.36 -29.69 28.26
C SER A 351 41.45 -28.74 28.74
N THR A 352 41.18 -27.43 28.76
CA THR A 352 42.12 -26.43 29.27
C THR A 352 42.32 -26.54 30.78
N SER A 353 41.24 -26.77 31.54
CA SER A 353 41.30 -27.02 32.98
C SER A 353 42.11 -28.28 33.29
N THR A 354 41.84 -29.37 32.56
CA THR A 354 42.56 -30.64 32.68
C THR A 354 44.05 -30.47 32.39
N TYR A 355 44.40 -29.80 31.29
CA TYR A 355 45.80 -29.51 30.95
C TYR A 355 46.50 -28.67 32.05
N ASN A 356 45.84 -27.61 32.54
CA ASN A 356 46.41 -26.78 33.61
C ASN A 356 46.61 -27.57 34.91
N ASN A 357 45.70 -28.49 35.25
CA ASN A 357 45.85 -29.38 36.40
C ASN A 357 47.09 -30.27 36.23
N ILE A 358 47.28 -30.88 35.05
CA ILE A 358 48.47 -31.71 34.76
C ILE A 358 49.75 -30.86 34.87
N VAL A 359 49.76 -29.64 34.32
CA VAL A 359 50.90 -28.71 34.45
C VAL A 359 51.19 -28.37 35.91
N ASN A 360 50.17 -28.12 36.73
CA ASN A 360 50.35 -27.85 38.16
C ASN A 360 50.91 -29.07 38.90
N GLN A 361 50.45 -30.28 38.58
CA GLN A 361 51.02 -31.50 39.14
C GLN A 361 52.49 -31.69 38.72
N LEU A 362 52.83 -31.34 37.46
CA LEU A 362 54.21 -31.37 36.98
C LEU A 362 55.10 -30.36 37.71
N ILE A 363 54.61 -29.15 38.03
CA ILE A 363 55.32 -28.14 38.83
C ILE A 363 55.80 -28.75 40.17
N HIS A 364 54.92 -29.50 40.84
CA HIS A 364 55.27 -30.16 42.11
C HIS A 364 56.24 -31.33 41.93
N SER A 365 56.37 -31.86 40.72
CA SER A 365 57.16 -33.04 40.39
C SER A 365 58.48 -32.72 39.67
N LEU A 366 58.81 -31.44 39.47
CA LEU A 366 60.03 -31.00 38.75
C LEU A 366 61.33 -31.51 39.36
N ILE A 367 61.33 -31.84 40.65
CA ILE A 367 62.49 -32.41 41.35
C ILE A 367 62.86 -33.81 40.84
N LEU A 368 61.92 -34.52 40.21
CA LEU A 368 62.11 -35.88 39.71
C LEU A 368 62.81 -35.94 38.34
N VAL A 369 63.09 -34.78 37.73
CA VAL A 369 63.82 -34.70 36.45
C VAL A 369 65.32 -34.88 36.72
N SER A 370 65.94 -35.88 36.08
CA SER A 370 67.37 -36.17 36.22
C SER A 370 68.25 -35.08 35.58
N GLU A 371 69.51 -34.95 36.00
CA GLU A 371 70.41 -33.90 35.48
C GLU A 371 70.78 -34.08 34.00
N ASP A 372 70.81 -35.32 33.52
CA ASP A 372 71.07 -35.70 32.14
C ASP A 372 69.87 -35.44 31.21
N GLU A 373 68.65 -35.46 31.74
CA GLU A 373 67.43 -35.13 30.98
C GLU A 373 67.13 -33.62 30.94
N LYS A 374 67.80 -32.78 31.76
CA LYS A 374 67.58 -31.33 31.81
C LYS A 374 68.26 -30.60 30.65
N THR A 375 67.47 -29.86 29.88
CA THR A 375 67.96 -28.89 28.88
C THR A 375 68.68 -27.70 29.54
N ASP A 376 69.49 -26.99 28.76
CA ASP A 376 70.17 -25.77 29.23
C ASP A 376 69.18 -24.68 29.66
N SER A 377 68.08 -24.53 28.92
CA SER A 377 66.98 -23.63 29.29
C SER A 377 66.38 -24.00 30.65
N PHE A 378 66.13 -25.29 30.90
CA PHE A 378 65.62 -25.75 32.19
C PHE A 378 66.61 -25.45 33.32
N LYS A 379 67.91 -25.71 33.11
CA LYS A 379 68.98 -25.43 34.09
C LYS A 379 69.08 -23.95 34.43
N GLN A 380 69.03 -23.08 33.43
CA GLN A 380 69.03 -21.62 33.62
C GLN A 380 67.81 -21.16 34.43
N LYS A 381 66.61 -21.69 34.16
CA LYS A 381 65.41 -21.40 34.93
C LYS A 381 65.53 -21.87 36.39
N SER A 382 66.09 -23.06 36.62
CA SER A 382 66.37 -23.56 37.98
C SER A 382 67.30 -22.64 38.76
N MET A 383 68.36 -22.13 38.13
CA MET A 383 69.26 -21.15 38.77
C MET A 383 68.55 -19.84 39.11
N LYS A 384 67.73 -19.31 38.18
CA LYS A 384 66.93 -18.10 38.42
C LYS A 384 65.93 -18.30 39.56
N ILE A 385 65.22 -19.44 39.59
CA ILE A 385 64.29 -19.79 40.67
C ILE A 385 65.03 -19.84 42.01
N ALA A 386 66.20 -20.50 42.08
CA ALA A 386 66.97 -20.59 43.31
C ALA A 386 67.41 -19.21 43.83
N ASN A 387 67.84 -18.30 42.94
CA ASN A 387 68.20 -16.93 43.30
C ASN A 387 67.00 -16.14 43.84
N LEU A 388 65.84 -16.25 43.18
CA LEU A 388 64.60 -15.60 43.63
C LEU A 388 64.11 -16.18 44.97
N GLU A 389 64.26 -17.49 45.20
CA GLU A 389 63.94 -18.13 46.48
C GLU A 389 64.87 -17.65 47.61
N ILE A 390 66.14 -17.37 47.33
CA ILE A 390 67.06 -16.71 48.27
C ILE A 390 66.58 -15.29 48.59
N GLU A 391 66.17 -14.52 47.59
CA GLU A 391 65.66 -13.16 47.78
C GLU A 391 64.39 -13.13 48.66
N VAL A 392 63.46 -14.06 48.43
CA VAL A 392 62.27 -14.23 49.28
C VAL A 392 62.68 -14.51 50.72
N ARG A 393 63.61 -15.46 50.95
CA ARG A 393 64.09 -15.77 52.31
C ARG A 393 64.70 -14.55 53.00
N ASN A 394 65.51 -13.77 52.29
CA ASN A 394 66.14 -12.56 52.84
C ASN A 394 65.11 -11.48 53.20
N LYS A 395 64.08 -11.26 52.36
CA LYS A 395 62.99 -10.32 52.64
C LYS A 395 62.10 -10.81 53.81
N GLU A 396 61.81 -12.11 53.89
CA GLU A 396 61.07 -12.71 55.02
C GLU A 396 61.86 -12.58 56.34
N GLU A 397 63.18 -12.76 56.30
CA GLU A 397 64.06 -12.56 57.46
C GLU A 397 64.10 -11.09 57.90
N SER A 398 64.09 -10.15 56.95
CA SER A 398 64.04 -8.71 57.22
C SER A 398 62.72 -8.31 57.92
N ILE A 399 61.58 -8.89 57.49
CA ILE A 399 60.30 -8.72 58.19
C ILE A 399 60.37 -9.25 59.62
N ARG A 400 60.99 -10.43 59.84
CA ARG A 400 61.15 -11.02 61.18
C ARG A 400 62.00 -10.13 62.08
N LYS A 401 63.11 -9.60 61.57
CA LYS A 401 64.00 -8.67 62.28
C LYS A 401 63.28 -7.36 62.63
N ASN A 402 62.52 -6.78 61.70
CA ASN A 402 61.74 -5.56 61.95
C ASN A 402 60.68 -5.73 63.06
N LYS A 403 60.12 -6.93 63.23
CA LYS A 403 59.15 -7.24 64.30
C LYS A 403 59.78 -7.32 65.69
N GLN A 404 61.11 -7.47 65.78
CA GLN A 404 61.86 -7.59 67.05
C GLN A 404 62.45 -6.25 67.54
N VAL A 405 62.21 -5.13 66.83
CA VAL A 405 62.74 -3.80 67.20
C VAL A 405 61.87 -3.16 68.29
N ASP A 406 62.47 -2.76 69.42
CA ASP A 406 61.72 -2.21 70.57
C ASP A 406 61.37 -0.72 70.49
N SER A 407 62.08 0.06 69.67
CA SER A 407 61.86 1.51 69.52
C SER A 407 60.56 1.83 68.76
N PHE A 408 59.76 2.77 69.28
CA PHE A 408 58.49 3.22 68.67
C PHE A 408 58.64 3.68 67.22
N TRP A 409 59.63 4.53 66.93
CA TRP A 409 59.92 4.98 65.56
C TRP A 409 60.42 3.84 64.66
N GLY A 410 61.14 2.88 65.24
CA GLY A 410 61.57 1.65 64.54
C GLY A 410 60.40 0.73 64.18
N LYS A 411 59.38 0.63 65.03
CA LYS A 411 58.15 -0.14 64.76
C LYS A 411 57.32 0.48 63.63
N VAL A 412 57.16 1.80 63.60
CA VAL A 412 56.40 2.51 62.55
C VAL A 412 57.09 2.42 61.18
N SER A 413 58.40 2.70 61.12
CA SER A 413 59.19 2.56 59.88
C SER A 413 59.24 1.10 59.40
N GLY A 414 59.43 0.17 60.34
CA GLY A 414 59.40 -1.27 60.09
C GLY A 414 58.07 -1.74 59.50
N MET A 415 56.93 -1.22 60.00
CA MET A 415 55.59 -1.58 59.50
C MET A 415 55.38 -1.16 58.04
N LEU A 416 55.79 0.05 57.65
CA LEU A 416 55.72 0.51 56.25
C LEU A 416 56.63 -0.31 55.33
N SER A 417 57.86 -0.62 55.79
CA SER A 417 58.79 -1.45 55.01
C SER A 417 58.29 -2.90 54.87
N ASN A 418 57.63 -3.45 55.89
CA ASN A 418 57.06 -4.79 55.85
C ASN A 418 55.95 -4.91 54.81
N VAL A 419 55.08 -3.89 54.67
CA VAL A 419 54.05 -3.86 53.61
C VAL A 419 54.71 -3.87 52.21
N SER A 420 55.80 -3.13 52.03
CA SER A 420 56.58 -3.17 50.78
C SER A 420 57.22 -4.54 50.55
N TYR A 421 57.82 -5.15 51.57
CA TYR A 421 58.42 -6.48 51.48
C TYR A 421 57.38 -7.56 51.20
N GLU A 422 56.18 -7.50 51.78
CA GLU A 422 55.09 -8.44 51.53
C GLU A 422 54.58 -8.32 50.07
N SER A 423 54.45 -7.09 49.56
CA SER A 423 54.13 -6.84 48.15
C SER A 423 55.20 -7.40 47.21
N ASP A 424 56.48 -7.17 47.51
CA ASP A 424 57.60 -7.70 46.74
C ASP A 424 57.67 -9.23 46.80
N ILE A 425 57.52 -9.84 47.97
CA ILE A 425 57.48 -11.30 48.15
C ILE A 425 56.35 -11.88 47.31
N SER A 426 55.18 -11.25 47.29
CA SER A 426 54.05 -11.68 46.46
C SER A 426 54.39 -11.62 44.96
N LYS A 427 55.04 -10.55 44.49
CA LYS A 427 55.50 -10.43 43.10
C LYS A 427 56.55 -11.48 42.74
N ILE A 428 57.55 -11.69 43.61
CA ILE A 428 58.63 -12.67 43.40
C ILE A 428 58.06 -14.10 43.42
N LYS A 429 57.14 -14.42 44.33
CA LYS A 429 56.46 -15.73 44.36
C LYS A 429 55.67 -15.99 43.08
N LYS A 430 55.03 -14.96 42.48
CA LYS A 430 54.41 -15.08 41.15
C LYS A 430 55.43 -15.38 40.05
N GLN A 431 56.55 -14.66 40.02
CA GLN A 431 57.64 -14.91 39.05
C GLN A 431 58.23 -16.32 39.18
N ILE A 432 58.45 -16.80 40.41
CA ILE A 432 58.90 -18.18 40.67
C ILE A 432 57.87 -19.18 40.12
N HIS A 433 56.58 -18.96 40.37
CA HIS A 433 55.54 -19.82 39.87
C HIS A 433 55.47 -19.83 38.33
N GLU A 434 55.64 -18.68 37.67
CA GLU A 434 55.72 -18.56 36.21
C GLU A 434 56.91 -19.35 35.64
N LEU A 435 58.11 -19.19 36.21
CA LEU A 435 59.29 -19.95 35.80
C LEU A 435 59.12 -21.46 36.00
N LYS A 436 58.52 -21.89 37.13
CA LYS A 436 58.19 -23.31 37.37
C LYS A 436 57.17 -23.83 36.36
N ARG A 437 56.18 -23.01 35.99
CA ARG A 437 55.20 -23.36 34.95
C ARG A 437 55.86 -23.52 33.59
N GLU A 438 56.79 -22.64 33.21
CA GLU A 438 57.58 -22.78 31.98
C GLU A 438 58.42 -24.06 31.98
N GLN A 439 59.05 -24.39 33.11
CA GLN A 439 59.78 -25.65 33.27
C GLN A 439 58.86 -26.87 33.13
N ALA A 440 57.67 -26.84 33.72
CA ALA A 440 56.69 -27.91 33.58
C ALA A 440 56.23 -28.12 32.13
N ILE A 441 56.05 -27.03 31.36
CA ILE A 441 55.73 -27.09 29.93
C ILE A 441 56.90 -27.68 29.12
N GLU A 442 58.12 -27.29 29.46
CA GLU A 442 59.34 -27.82 28.83
C GLU A 442 59.50 -29.34 29.10
N VAL A 443 59.19 -29.79 30.32
CA VAL A 443 59.16 -31.22 30.70
C VAL A 443 58.19 -32.04 29.85
N ILE A 444 57.01 -31.50 29.51
CA ILE A 444 56.05 -32.17 28.62
C ILE A 444 56.69 -32.48 27.25
N SER A 445 57.59 -31.61 26.78
CA SER A 445 58.28 -31.77 25.50
C SER A 445 59.45 -32.75 25.58
N ILE A 446 60.21 -32.71 26.69
CA ILE A 446 61.38 -33.58 26.92
C ILE A 446 60.98 -35.03 27.22
N ARG A 447 59.84 -35.23 27.90
CA ARG A 447 59.30 -36.54 28.34
C ARG A 447 60.28 -37.37 29.20
N PRO A 448 60.73 -36.85 30.36
CA PRO A 448 61.59 -37.61 31.28
C PRO A 448 60.98 -38.95 31.68
N ILE A 449 61.82 -39.97 31.89
CA ILE A 449 61.37 -41.36 32.14
C ILE A 449 60.39 -41.42 33.33
N MET A 450 60.70 -40.75 34.43
CA MET A 450 59.89 -40.75 35.66
C MET A 450 58.56 -40.00 35.52
N LEU A 451 58.42 -39.11 34.54
CA LEU A 451 57.23 -38.27 34.33
C LEU A 451 56.51 -38.57 33.01
N ASN A 452 56.95 -39.60 32.27
CA ASN A 452 56.50 -39.93 30.92
C ASN A 452 54.97 -40.10 30.85
N LYS A 453 54.35 -40.76 31.84
CA LYS A 453 52.89 -40.95 31.90
C LYS A 453 52.12 -39.62 31.89
N MET A 454 52.51 -38.68 32.76
CA MET A 454 51.88 -37.36 32.85
C MET A 454 52.14 -36.52 31.58
N CYS A 455 53.34 -36.65 31.00
CA CYS A 455 53.68 -35.97 29.76
C CYS A 455 52.83 -36.49 28.58
N ASN A 456 52.60 -37.80 28.50
CA ASN A 456 51.74 -38.40 27.48
C ASN A 456 50.27 -37.99 27.65
N GLU A 457 49.77 -37.93 28.89
CA GLU A 457 48.43 -37.43 29.19
C GLU A 457 48.27 -35.97 28.79
N ALA A 458 49.24 -35.12 29.13
CA ALA A 458 49.25 -33.71 28.71
C ALA A 458 49.23 -33.57 27.18
N HIS A 459 50.04 -34.37 26.48
CA HIS A 459 50.10 -34.37 25.01
C HIS A 459 48.77 -34.82 24.38
N PHE A 460 48.14 -35.86 24.92
CA PHE A 460 46.82 -36.32 24.48
C PHE A 460 45.76 -35.23 24.63
N VAL A 461 45.69 -34.58 25.80
CA VAL A 461 44.75 -33.47 26.06
C VAL A 461 45.00 -32.30 25.11
N MET A 462 46.27 -31.97 24.81
CA MET A 462 46.61 -30.92 23.85
C MET A 462 46.15 -31.26 22.42
N GLU A 463 46.28 -32.52 22.01
CA GLU A 463 45.89 -32.97 20.67
C GLU A 463 44.36 -32.97 20.51
N GLU A 464 43.61 -33.43 21.52
CA GLU A 464 42.16 -33.32 21.54
C GLU A 464 41.71 -31.84 21.52
N LYS A 465 42.37 -30.99 22.30
CA LYS A 465 42.14 -29.54 22.29
C LYS A 465 42.36 -28.94 20.90
N ARG A 466 43.40 -29.35 20.17
CA ARG A 466 43.66 -28.89 18.79
C ARG A 466 42.50 -29.26 17.85
N LYS A 467 42.02 -30.51 17.91
CA LYS A 467 40.87 -30.96 17.10
C LYS A 467 39.60 -30.15 17.40
N VAL A 468 39.33 -29.87 18.67
CA VAL A 468 38.20 -29.04 19.09
C VAL A 468 38.32 -27.61 18.55
N ILE A 469 39.51 -27.00 18.61
CA ILE A 469 39.77 -25.65 18.07
C ILE A 469 39.53 -25.61 16.55
N GLU A 470 39.98 -26.61 15.81
CA GLU A 470 39.75 -26.70 14.37
C GLU A 470 38.25 -26.82 14.03
N LYS A 471 37.53 -27.67 14.77
CA LYS A 471 36.07 -27.81 14.63
C LYS A 471 35.35 -26.51 14.96
N LEU A 472 35.73 -25.84 16.05
CA LEU A 472 35.17 -24.56 16.46
C LEU A 472 35.39 -23.47 15.40
N THR A 473 36.56 -23.44 14.78
CA THR A 473 36.89 -22.50 13.70
C THR A 473 35.96 -22.72 12.50
N LYS A 474 35.75 -23.97 12.08
CA LYS A 474 34.82 -24.32 11.00
C LYS A 474 33.37 -23.93 11.33
N LEU A 475 32.90 -24.22 12.53
CA LEU A 475 31.55 -23.86 12.98
C LEU A 475 31.32 -22.34 13.00
N LYS A 476 32.32 -21.58 13.47
CA LYS A 476 32.28 -20.11 13.47
C LYS A 476 32.23 -19.53 12.06
N GLU A 477 32.93 -20.14 11.10
CA GLU A 477 32.84 -19.72 9.70
C GLU A 477 31.48 -20.05 9.09
N GLN A 478 30.99 -21.27 9.28
CA GLN A 478 29.64 -21.66 8.88
C GLN A 478 28.57 -20.75 9.48
N LYS A 479 28.74 -20.31 10.74
CA LYS A 479 27.82 -19.38 11.39
C LYS A 479 27.77 -18.05 10.62
N ARG A 480 28.92 -17.50 10.23
CA ARG A 480 28.99 -16.24 9.46
C ARG A 480 28.30 -16.38 8.10
N GLU A 481 28.52 -17.50 7.41
CA GLU A 481 27.84 -17.79 6.14
C GLU A 481 26.33 -17.90 6.30
N ILE A 482 25.85 -18.64 7.31
CA ILE A 482 24.42 -18.76 7.63
C ILE A 482 23.82 -17.39 7.98
N GLU A 483 24.50 -16.57 8.77
CA GLU A 483 24.05 -15.21 9.12
C GLU A 483 23.98 -14.29 7.90
N LYS A 484 24.97 -14.38 6.99
CA LYS A 484 24.96 -13.66 5.71
C LYS A 484 23.78 -14.08 4.83
N ASN A 485 23.54 -15.39 4.70
CA ASN A 485 22.41 -15.92 3.94
C ASN A 485 21.07 -15.48 4.55
N LEU A 486 20.93 -15.56 5.88
CA LEU A 486 19.74 -15.08 6.58
C LEU A 486 19.48 -13.59 6.33
N SER A 487 20.52 -12.77 6.36
CA SER A 487 20.42 -11.34 6.06
C SER A 487 19.96 -11.09 4.62
N ALA A 488 20.49 -11.85 3.65
CA ALA A 488 20.11 -11.72 2.24
C ALA A 488 18.64 -12.10 2.01
N VAL A 489 18.21 -13.26 2.52
CA VAL A 489 16.82 -13.72 2.38
C VAL A 489 15.84 -12.78 3.09
N ASN A 490 16.18 -12.28 4.28
CA ASN A 490 15.36 -11.27 4.96
C ASN A 490 15.25 -9.97 4.16
N SER A 491 16.35 -9.48 3.57
CA SER A 491 16.31 -8.30 2.71
C SER A 491 15.39 -8.51 1.50
N MET A 492 15.46 -9.67 0.85
CA MET A 492 14.57 -10.03 -0.25
C MET A 492 13.11 -10.12 0.22
N LEU A 493 12.86 -10.70 1.39
CA LEU A 493 11.52 -10.78 1.97
C LEU A 493 10.93 -9.38 2.19
N TYR A 494 11.67 -8.46 2.81
CA TYR A 494 11.22 -7.09 3.02
C TYR A 494 10.93 -6.37 1.70
N GLN A 495 11.82 -6.50 0.71
CA GLN A 495 11.62 -5.92 -0.61
C GLN A 495 10.33 -6.44 -1.26
N LYS A 496 10.10 -7.76 -1.25
CA LYS A 496 8.89 -8.35 -1.87
C LYS A 496 7.61 -8.01 -1.11
N GLN A 497 7.67 -7.86 0.21
CA GLN A 497 6.55 -7.35 1.00
C GLN A 497 6.23 -5.90 0.67
N ASP A 498 7.24 -5.07 0.42
CA ASP A 498 7.04 -3.67 0.02
C ASP A 498 6.50 -3.55 -1.41
N GLU A 499 6.99 -4.36 -2.34
CA GLU A 499 6.44 -4.49 -3.70
C GLU A 499 4.96 -4.89 -3.65
N LEU A 500 4.59 -5.89 -2.83
CA LEU A 500 3.20 -6.30 -2.64
C LEU A 500 2.34 -5.17 -2.06
N ARG A 501 2.82 -4.48 -1.02
CA ARG A 501 2.11 -3.36 -0.39
C ARG A 501 1.90 -2.21 -1.38
N THR A 502 2.88 -1.93 -2.21
CA THR A 502 2.81 -0.89 -3.25
C THR A 502 1.76 -1.25 -4.28
N LEU A 503 1.81 -2.49 -4.80
CA LEU A 503 0.82 -3.01 -5.75
C LEU A 503 -0.61 -2.94 -5.19
N GLN A 504 -0.82 -3.35 -3.94
CA GLN A 504 -2.14 -3.30 -3.27
C GLN A 504 -2.64 -1.88 -2.99
N LYS A 505 -1.72 -0.90 -2.87
CA LYS A 505 -2.06 0.51 -2.69
C LYS A 505 -2.44 1.16 -4.03
N GLU A 506 -1.76 0.79 -5.10
CA GLU A 506 -2.01 1.28 -6.46
C GLU A 506 -3.31 0.70 -7.03
N VAL A 507 -3.55 -0.60 -6.82
CA VAL A 507 -4.72 -1.32 -7.32
C VAL A 507 -5.71 -1.56 -6.20
N TYR A 508 -6.71 -0.68 -6.09
CA TYR A 508 -7.73 -0.76 -5.05
C TYR A 508 -8.46 -2.11 -5.09
N GLY A 509 -8.78 -2.66 -3.91
CA GLY A 509 -9.50 -3.93 -3.76
C GLY A 509 -8.63 -5.18 -3.96
N LEU A 510 -7.41 -5.05 -4.49
CA LEU A 510 -6.54 -6.20 -4.71
C LEU A 510 -6.10 -6.87 -3.39
N GLY A 511 -5.86 -6.07 -2.36
CA GLY A 511 -5.51 -6.54 -1.01
C GLY A 511 -6.63 -7.27 -0.27
N ASP A 512 -7.89 -7.15 -0.73
CA ASP A 512 -9.04 -7.81 -0.08
C ASP A 512 -9.16 -9.29 -0.48
N ILE A 513 -8.30 -9.77 -1.38
CA ILE A 513 -8.39 -11.04 -2.10
C ILE A 513 -7.19 -11.95 -1.75
N VAL A 514 -6.55 -11.71 -0.59
CA VAL A 514 -5.33 -12.40 -0.13
C VAL A 514 -5.64 -13.50 0.87
#